data_AF-A0A7K1ZI82-F1
#
_entry.id   AF-A0A7K1ZI82-F1
#
_cell.length_a   1.000
_cell.length_b   1.000
_cell.length_c   1.000
_cell.angle_alpha   90.00
_cell.angle_beta   90.00
_cell.angle_gamma   90.00
#
_symmetry.space_group_name_H-M   'P 1'
#
loop_
_entity.id
_entity.type
_entity.pdbx_description
1 polymer ?
#
loop_
_entity_poly.entity_id
_entity_poly.type
_entity_poly.pdbx_seq_one_letter_code
_entity_poly.pdbx_strand_id
1 'polypeptide(L)'
;METEGLGLGIGLGCLLGVSYVLISFLSNRIALQSTRNPMAVVIGAMLVRVVVTLGLLVIALRWLPVAPTGLLAGFFATFLIGLAIEIRFFHRKQPPTS
;
A
#
# COMPACT_ATOMS: atom_id res chain seq x y z
N MET A 1 21.22 11.01 18.74
CA MET A 1 19.76 10.93 18.99
C MET A 1 18.92 11.14 17.72
N GLU A 2 19.32 11.98 16.76
CA GLU A 2 18.51 12.18 15.53
C GLU A 2 18.48 10.97 14.56
N THR A 3 19.54 10.17 14.49
CA THR A 3 19.64 9.00 13.60
C THR A 3 18.79 7.81 14.04
N GLU A 4 18.56 7.66 15.35
CA GLU A 4 17.78 6.56 15.93
C GLU A 4 16.28 6.72 15.64
N GLY A 5 15.77 7.96 15.72
CA GLY A 5 14.39 8.28 15.34
C GLY A 5 14.11 8.14 13.83
N LEU A 6 15.16 8.27 13.02
CA LEU A 6 15.10 8.10 11.56
C LEU A 6 14.99 6.62 11.17
N GLY A 7 15.83 5.76 11.75
CA GLY A 7 15.79 4.31 11.49
C GLY A 7 14.46 3.67 11.91
N LEU A 8 13.95 4.04 13.09
CA LEU A 8 12.64 3.59 13.57
C LEU A 8 11.50 4.08 12.67
N GLY A 9 11.54 5.34 12.24
CA GLY A 9 10.55 5.89 11.30
C GLY A 9 10.52 5.11 9.97
N ILE A 10 11.69 4.83 9.39
CA ILE A 10 11.80 4.06 8.14
C ILE A 10 11.25 2.64 8.33
N GLY A 11 11.63 1.95 9.40
CA GLY A 11 11.16 0.59 9.67
C GLY A 11 9.64 0.50 9.81
N LEU A 12 9.04 1.44 10.54
CA LEU A 12 7.59 1.51 10.72
C LEU A 12 6.86 1.89 9.43
N GLY A 13 7.39 2.84 8.66
CA GLY A 13 6.87 3.20 7.34
C GLY A 13 6.89 2.00 6.38
N CYS A 14 7.97 1.23 6.37
CA CYS A 14 8.08 0.00 5.59
C CYS A 14 7.07 -1.07 6.03
N LEU A 15 6.88 -1.25 7.34
CA LEU A 15 5.96 -2.26 7.87
C LEU A 15 4.50 -1.92 7.51
N LEU A 16 4.13 -0.65 7.63
CA LEU A 16 2.84 -0.14 7.14
C LEU A 16 2.69 -0.35 5.62
N GLY A 17 3.68 0.01 4.83
CA GLY A 17 3.61 -0.18 3.38
C GLY A 17 3.58 -1.67 2.95
N VAL A 18 4.28 -2.55 3.64
CA VAL A 18 4.19 -4.01 3.38
C VAL A 18 2.81 -4.54 3.74
N SER A 19 2.26 -4.15 4.89
CA SER A 19 0.89 -4.54 5.27
C SER A 19 -0.15 -4.05 4.25
N TYR A 20 0.05 -2.85 3.71
CA TYR A 20 -0.75 -2.29 2.61
C TYR A 20 -0.71 -3.17 1.35
N VAL A 21 0.49 -3.59 0.91
CA VAL A 21 0.67 -4.46 -0.27
C VAL A 21 0.12 -5.87 -0.03
N LEU A 22 0.14 -6.36 1.20
CA LEU A 22 -0.39 -7.69 1.51
C LEU A 22 -1.92 -7.71 1.48
N ILE A 23 -2.56 -6.72 2.12
CA ILE A 23 -4.02 -6.53 2.07
C ILE A 23 -4.47 -6.30 0.63
N SER A 24 -3.69 -5.53 -0.12
CA SER A 24 -3.88 -5.32 -1.55
C SER A 24 -4.02 -6.61 -2.34
N PHE A 25 -3.03 -7.49 -2.17
CA PHE A 25 -2.94 -8.74 -2.89
C PHE A 25 -4.07 -9.69 -2.51
N LEU A 26 -4.46 -9.73 -1.23
CA LEU A 26 -5.60 -10.52 -0.77
C LEU A 26 -6.93 -10.04 -1.36
N SER A 27 -7.23 -8.74 -1.29
CA SER A 27 -8.46 -8.19 -1.87
C SER A 27 -8.54 -8.45 -3.38
N ASN A 28 -7.43 -8.30 -4.10
CA ASN A 28 -7.41 -8.55 -5.56
C ASN A 28 -7.62 -10.04 -5.87
N ARG A 29 -7.05 -10.95 -5.05
CA ARG A 29 -7.26 -12.39 -5.21
C ARG A 29 -8.71 -12.80 -4.96
N ILE A 30 -9.38 -12.19 -3.98
CA ILE A 30 -10.80 -12.44 -3.66
C ILE A 30 -11.71 -11.87 -4.75
N ALA A 31 -11.42 -10.66 -5.23
CA ALA A 31 -12.17 -10.00 -6.31
C ALA A 31 -12.19 -10.83 -7.60
N LEU A 32 -11.06 -11.44 -7.94
CA LEU A 32 -10.91 -12.31 -9.12
C LEU A 32 -11.70 -13.63 -9.02
N GLN A 33 -12.05 -14.09 -7.81
CA GLN A 33 -12.80 -15.34 -7.62
C GLN A 33 -14.32 -15.15 -7.65
N SER A 34 -14.84 -13.91 -7.47
CA SER A 34 -16.22 -13.75 -7.01
C SER A 34 -17.15 -12.87 -7.87
N THR A 35 -16.74 -12.24 -8.98
CA THR A 35 -17.58 -11.15 -9.53
C THR A 35 -17.62 -11.00 -11.06
N ARG A 36 -18.85 -10.79 -11.57
CA ARG A 36 -19.24 -10.46 -12.96
C ARG A 36 -18.72 -9.09 -13.47
N ASN A 37 -18.21 -8.24 -12.56
CA ASN A 37 -17.71 -6.88 -12.81
C ASN A 37 -16.39 -6.60 -12.06
N PRO A 38 -15.26 -7.20 -12.48
CA PRO A 38 -13.99 -7.15 -11.75
C PRO A 38 -13.43 -5.73 -11.60
N MET A 39 -13.66 -4.83 -12.57
CA MET A 39 -13.19 -3.44 -12.49
C MET A 39 -13.79 -2.66 -11.31
N ALA A 40 -15.08 -2.80 -11.02
CA ALA A 40 -15.74 -2.07 -9.94
C ALA A 40 -15.19 -2.48 -8.56
N VAL A 41 -14.89 -3.77 -8.38
CA VAL A 41 -14.29 -4.29 -7.14
C VAL A 41 -12.86 -3.81 -6.99
N VAL A 42 -12.09 -3.75 -8.08
CA VAL A 42 -10.71 -3.25 -8.06
C VAL A 42 -10.66 -1.77 -7.71
N ILE A 43 -11.51 -0.94 -8.32
CA ILE A 43 -11.59 0.50 -8.02
C ILE A 43 -12.05 0.73 -6.58
N GLY A 44 -13.09 0.03 -6.14
CA GLY A 44 -13.59 0.12 -4.76
C GLY A 44 -12.53 -0.31 -3.75
N ALA A 45 -11.85 -1.43 -4.01
CA ALA A 45 -10.74 -1.89 -3.18
C ALA A 45 -9.59 -0.87 -3.15
N MET A 46 -9.25 -0.25 -4.28
CA MET A 46 -8.23 0.82 -4.33
C MET A 46 -8.62 2.01 -3.46
N LEU A 47 -9.85 2.51 -3.57
CA LEU A 47 -10.33 3.65 -2.79
C LEU A 47 -10.30 3.36 -1.29
N VAL A 48 -10.83 2.21 -0.87
CA VAL A 48 -10.79 1.76 0.52
C VAL A 48 -9.34 1.69 1.00
N ARG A 49 -8.44 1.13 0.18
CA ARG A 49 -7.04 0.99 0.55
C ARG A 49 -6.36 2.35 0.73
N VAL A 50 -6.57 3.30 -0.18
CA VAL A 50 -6.00 4.65 -0.07
C VAL A 50 -6.49 5.35 1.20
N VAL A 51 -7.79 5.30 1.49
CA VAL A 51 -8.39 5.91 2.68
C VAL A 51 -7.84 5.29 3.97
N VAL A 52 -7.81 3.95 4.06
CA VAL A 52 -7.26 3.24 5.23
C VAL A 52 -5.80 3.60 5.45
N THR A 53 -5.02 3.67 4.37
CA THR A 53 -3.58 3.93 4.46
C THR A 53 -3.27 5.36 4.88
N LEU A 54 -4.00 6.33 4.32
CA LEU A 54 -3.95 7.72 4.78
C LEU A 54 -4.34 7.82 6.26
N GLY A 55 -5.41 7.13 6.67
CA GLY A 55 -5.82 7.07 8.08
C GLY A 55 -4.71 6.52 8.99
N LEU A 56 -4.11 5.40 8.62
CA LEU A 56 -2.99 4.80 9.35
C LEU A 56 -1.76 5.71 9.39
N LEU A 57 -1.46 6.41 8.29
CA LEU A 57 -0.35 7.36 8.22
C LEU A 57 -0.58 8.55 9.16
N VAL A 58 -1.80 9.10 9.20
CA VAL A 58 -2.16 10.20 10.10
C VAL A 58 -2.11 9.76 11.55
N ILE A 59 -2.63 8.57 11.87
CA ILE A 59 -2.54 7.98 13.22
C ILE A 59 -1.07 7.80 13.60
N ALA A 60 -0.25 7.25 12.71
CA ALA A 60 1.18 7.03 12.96
C ALA A 60 1.92 8.35 13.21
N LEU A 61 1.71 9.37 12.37
CA LEU A 61 2.32 10.68 12.54
C LEU A 61 1.88 11.39 13.83
N ARG A 62 0.64 11.17 14.28
CA ARG A 62 0.11 11.82 15.48
C ARG A 62 0.54 11.13 16.77
N TRP A 63 0.63 9.81 16.77
CA TRP A 63 0.82 9.01 17.98
C TRP A 63 2.23 8.45 18.16
N LEU A 64 3.03 8.33 17.10
CA LEU A 64 4.40 7.82 17.23
C LEU A 64 5.43 8.96 17.29
N PRO A 65 6.37 8.91 18.24
CA PRO A 65 7.46 9.88 18.36
C PRO A 65 8.58 9.55 17.35
N VAL A 66 8.26 9.54 16.06
CA VAL A 66 9.19 9.24 14.97
C VAL A 66 9.39 10.44 14.06
N ALA A 67 10.57 10.53 13.45
CA ALA A 67 10.86 11.58 12.48
C ALA A 67 9.89 11.46 11.29
N PRO A 68 9.07 12.49 10.98
CA PRO A 68 8.06 12.43 9.93
C PRO A 68 8.65 12.05 8.57
N THR A 69 9.83 12.59 8.28
CA THR A 69 10.60 12.34 7.06
C THR A 69 10.97 10.87 6.89
N GLY A 70 11.40 10.19 7.95
CA GLY A 70 11.73 8.76 7.92
C GLY A 70 10.50 7.88 7.68
N LEU A 71 9.39 8.19 8.36
CA LEU A 71 8.13 7.47 8.18
C LEU A 71 7.57 7.63 6.76
N LEU A 72 7.55 8.86 6.25
CA LEU A 72 7.13 9.15 4.88
C LEU A 72 8.04 8.46 3.85
N ALA A 73 9.36 8.52 4.02
CA ALA A 73 10.31 7.90 3.09
C ALA A 73 10.13 6.37 3.02
N GLY A 74 10.03 5.69 4.17
CA GLY A 74 9.82 4.24 4.21
C GLY A 74 8.45 3.83 3.63
N PHE A 75 7.41 4.60 3.95
CA PHE A 75 6.07 4.38 3.41
C PHE A 75 6.04 4.57 1.88
N PHE A 76 6.56 5.69 1.37
CA PHE A 76 6.54 5.96 -0.08
C PHE A 76 7.38 4.95 -0.86
N ALA A 77 8.56 4.57 -0.35
CA ALA A 77 9.41 3.58 -1.01
C ALA A 77 8.66 2.24 -1.18
N THR A 78 8.05 1.74 -0.11
CA THR A 78 7.30 0.48 -0.14
C THR A 78 5.99 0.58 -0.90
N PHE A 79 5.28 1.71 -0.81
CA PHE A 79 4.09 1.99 -1.60
C PHE A 79 4.38 1.98 -3.11
N LEU A 80 5.44 2.64 -3.56
CA LEU A 80 5.84 2.68 -4.97
C LEU A 80 6.24 1.29 -5.48
N ILE A 81 7.01 0.54 -4.69
CA ILE A 81 7.37 -0.84 -5.03
C ILE A 81 6.11 -1.71 -5.15
N GLY A 82 5.21 -1.60 -4.18
CA GLY A 82 3.92 -2.31 -4.19
C GLY A 82 3.06 -1.98 -5.39
N LEU A 83 2.94 -0.69 -5.72
CA LEU A 83 2.20 -0.21 -6.88
C LEU A 83 2.81 -0.74 -8.18
N ALA A 84 4.14 -0.73 -8.31
CA ALA A 84 4.83 -1.26 -9.48
C ALA A 84 4.55 -2.77 -9.66
N ILE A 85 4.54 -3.53 -8.55
CA ILE A 85 4.19 -4.96 -8.57
C ILE A 85 2.73 -5.14 -9.00
N GLU A 86 1.80 -4.36 -8.44
CA GLU A 86 0.37 -4.44 -8.74
C GLU A 86 0.08 -4.11 -10.22
N ILE A 87 0.69 -3.04 -10.75
CA ILE A 87 0.59 -2.65 -12.17
C ILE A 87 1.14 -3.75 -13.09
N ARG A 88 2.32 -4.31 -12.75
CA ARG A 88 2.93 -5.40 -13.53
C ARG A 88 2.06 -6.65 -13.53
N PHE A 89 1.42 -6.96 -12.40
CA PHE A 89 0.54 -8.10 -12.27
C PHE A 89 -0.76 -7.92 -13.06
N PHE A 90 -1.32 -6.70 -13.08
CA PHE A 90 -2.49 -6.37 -13.89
C PHE A 90 -2.20 -6.46 -15.39
N HIS A 91 -1.09 -5.89 -15.86
CA HIS A 91 -0.71 -5.96 -17.28
C HIS A 91 -0.50 -7.40 -17.76
N ARG A 92 0.07 -8.28 -16.92
CA ARG A 92 0.25 -9.69 -17.27
C ARG A 92 -1.06 -10.50 -17.36
N LYS A 93 -2.15 -9.99 -16.81
CA LYS A 93 -3.46 -10.66 -16.81
C LYS A 93 -4.45 -10.12 -17.83
N GLN A 94 -4.10 -9.04 -18.55
CA GLN A 94 -4.88 -8.58 -19.69
C GLN A 94 -4.48 -9.41 -20.91
N PRO A 95 -5.38 -10.26 -21.45
CA PRO A 95 -5.13 -10.89 -22.75
C PRO A 95 -4.96 -9.80 -23.81
N PRO A 96 -4.12 -10.02 -24.83
CA PRO A 96 -3.96 -9.06 -25.92
C PRO A 96 -5.34 -8.80 -26.52
N THR A 97 -5.78 -7.55 -26.47
CA THR A 97 -6.95 -7.09 -27.22
C THR A 97 -6.65 -7.30 -28.69
N SER A 98 -7.26 -8.34 -29.27
CA SER A 98 -7.38 -8.59 -30.71
C SER A 98 -8.32 -7.60 -31.35
#